data_AF-A0A2G5W1X4-F1
#
_entry.id   AF-A0A2G5W1X4-F1
#
_cell.length_a   1.000
_cell.length_b   1.000
_cell.length_c   1.000
_cell.angle_alpha   90.00
_cell.angle_beta   90.00
_cell.angle_gamma   90.00
#
_symmetry.space_group_name_H-M   'P 1'
#
loop_
_entity.id
_entity.type
_entity.pdbx_description
1 polymer ?
#
loop_
_entity_poly.entity_id
_entity_poly.type
_entity_poly.pdbx_seq_one_letter_code
_entity_poly.pdbx_strand_id
1 'polypeptide(L)'
;MKPKLYKVGLTLGALLLVISAVFTQQAYAGDGFFSNFKKFSKHTYAGPFEISKHNRKDAKEKLVNNFAELEQTLSVQLIVQDLQVDIPAEVVSFDPDATLTQAKSGDDNSLVSHVSREGLRTVMKQNFNSLTFSEDDVEKIASQIEVQLQSGIMPQQVYLANFIPELYEQKQVIASAEYKVDGLAKGLQLLMDDLDGLEIQPNSSFSFRKYLEGKEAASATDLQMTIMASLLYKAALQTNWIMDERNISTELPAGVEPGFEAAINRKLDLDFLFTNPNQTVFTIRTDWTGSQLELSIEGLPFVHSYDTEVEKITKYDPKTVIRYSAFVNAGAIEVVDKGKKGMEVAVKRNVMLNGSLEEIEDVSVDFYAPQPIIERHSLEKVVEKVPDSNVDSNSGNTDGNTSGNGSTDNPSNSSNGNGSTSPNGGGSGSDGNLEAGSKGSGSSNGSGSSNSNGSGEKDDVNFDYDKGGNLIKVDKNGNPID
;
A
#
# COMPACT_ATOMS: atom_id res chain seq x y z
N MET A 1 -108.85 -6.52 -10.77
CA MET A 1 -107.49 -6.47 -11.38
C MET A 1 -107.03 -5.02 -11.32
N LYS A 2 -106.04 -4.56 -10.54
CA LYS A 2 -104.61 -4.94 -10.55
C LYS A 2 -103.95 -4.64 -9.18
N PRO A 3 -103.94 -5.57 -8.21
CA PRO A 3 -103.13 -5.43 -6.99
C PRO A 3 -101.69 -5.97 -7.14
N LYS A 4 -101.29 -6.40 -8.35
CA LYS A 4 -99.97 -7.00 -8.61
C LYS A 4 -98.86 -6.01 -9.03
N LEU A 5 -99.19 -4.76 -9.35
CA LEU A 5 -98.21 -3.75 -9.77
C LEU A 5 -97.52 -3.03 -8.60
N TYR A 6 -98.18 -2.90 -7.45
CA TYR A 6 -97.61 -2.21 -6.29
C TYR A 6 -96.54 -3.02 -5.55
N LYS A 7 -96.65 -4.35 -5.55
CA LYS A 7 -95.68 -5.22 -4.87
C LYS A 7 -94.34 -5.29 -5.61
N VAL A 8 -94.33 -5.17 -6.94
CA VAL A 8 -93.08 -5.22 -7.74
C VAL A 8 -92.30 -3.90 -7.65
N GLY A 9 -92.99 -2.76 -7.58
CA GLY A 9 -92.33 -1.46 -7.38
C GLY A 9 -91.70 -1.31 -5.99
N LEU A 10 -92.35 -1.85 -4.95
CA LEU A 10 -91.85 -1.76 -3.57
C LEU A 10 -90.63 -2.69 -3.33
N THR A 11 -90.59 -3.86 -3.98
CA THR A 11 -89.43 -4.77 -3.92
C THR A 11 -88.24 -4.24 -4.73
N LEU A 12 -88.48 -3.56 -5.85
CA LEU A 12 -87.41 -2.96 -6.65
C LEU A 12 -86.80 -1.73 -5.96
N GLY A 13 -87.64 -0.92 -5.29
CA GLY A 13 -87.19 0.22 -4.49
C GLY A 13 -86.41 -0.20 -3.24
N ALA A 14 -86.81 -1.29 -2.56
CA ALA A 14 -86.06 -1.84 -1.43
C ALA A 14 -84.71 -2.44 -1.84
N LEU A 15 -84.64 -3.09 -3.01
CA LEU A 15 -83.38 -3.62 -3.54
C LEU A 15 -82.41 -2.50 -3.92
N LEU A 16 -82.89 -1.42 -4.53
CA LEU A 16 -82.09 -0.23 -4.86
C LEU A 16 -81.60 0.50 -3.60
N LEU A 17 -82.41 0.55 -2.54
CA LEU A 17 -82.00 1.13 -1.26
C LEU A 17 -80.93 0.27 -0.55
N VAL A 18 -81.04 -1.06 -0.59
CA VAL A 18 -80.03 -1.96 -0.01
C VAL A 18 -78.72 -1.91 -0.81
N ILE A 19 -78.79 -1.86 -2.15
CA ILE A 19 -77.59 -1.67 -2.99
C ILE A 19 -76.96 -0.30 -2.68
N SER A 20 -77.75 0.78 -2.58
CA SER A 20 -77.22 2.10 -2.21
C SER A 20 -76.61 2.13 -0.81
N ALA A 21 -77.17 1.41 0.17
CA ALA A 21 -76.67 1.35 1.54
C ALA A 21 -75.33 0.59 1.63
N VAL A 22 -75.18 -0.50 0.86
CA VAL A 22 -73.91 -1.23 0.73
C VAL A 22 -72.84 -0.38 0.00
N PHE A 23 -73.23 0.44 -0.97
CA PHE A 23 -72.31 1.40 -1.61
C PHE A 23 -71.95 2.59 -0.70
N THR A 24 -72.84 3.06 0.17
CA THR A 24 -72.55 4.21 1.05
C THR A 24 -71.70 3.85 2.27
N GLN A 25 -71.72 2.59 2.74
CA GLN A 25 -70.79 2.17 3.81
C GLN A 25 -69.37 1.91 3.28
N GLN A 26 -69.23 1.56 2.00
CA GLN A 26 -67.93 1.48 1.30
C GLN A 26 -67.40 2.85 0.87
N ALA A 27 -68.24 3.89 0.83
CA ALA A 27 -67.83 5.25 0.46
C ALA A 27 -67.22 6.04 1.64
N TYR A 28 -67.44 5.62 2.88
CA TYR A 28 -66.89 6.27 4.08
C TYR A 28 -65.58 5.66 4.59
N ALA A 29 -65.13 4.55 4.00
CA ALA A 29 -63.74 4.11 4.08
C ALA A 29 -63.13 4.31 2.69
N GLY A 30 -62.57 5.50 2.46
CA GLY A 30 -62.12 6.00 1.15
C GLY A 30 -60.94 5.26 0.49
N ASP A 31 -60.85 3.94 0.61
CA ASP A 31 -59.79 3.13 0.00
C ASP A 31 -60.27 1.77 -0.56
N GLY A 32 -61.56 1.45 -0.49
CA GLY A 32 -62.10 0.18 -0.99
C GLY A 32 -62.60 0.27 -2.45
N PHE A 33 -62.06 -0.56 -3.34
CA PHE A 33 -62.57 -0.88 -4.69
C PHE A 33 -62.26 0.09 -5.85
N PHE A 34 -62.45 1.41 -5.74
CA PHE A 34 -62.22 2.34 -6.89
C PHE A 34 -60.75 2.77 -7.07
N SER A 35 -59.91 2.65 -6.04
CA SER A 35 -58.48 2.95 -6.09
C SER A 35 -57.71 2.05 -7.07
N ASN A 36 -58.15 0.79 -7.22
CA ASN A 36 -57.56 -0.18 -8.15
C ASN A 36 -57.80 0.12 -9.64
N PHE A 37 -58.76 0.99 -9.98
CA PHE A 37 -59.03 1.40 -11.36
C PHE A 37 -58.40 2.76 -11.69
N LYS A 38 -58.00 3.54 -10.68
CA LYS A 38 -57.34 4.83 -10.86
C LYS A 38 -55.89 4.60 -11.30
N LYS A 39 -55.52 5.22 -12.42
CA LYS A 39 -54.15 5.18 -12.94
C LYS A 39 -53.31 6.28 -12.29
N PHE A 40 -52.03 5.99 -12.06
CA PHE A 40 -51.06 7.01 -11.71
C PHE A 40 -50.90 8.02 -12.86
N SER A 41 -50.76 9.29 -12.53
CA SER A 41 -50.51 10.38 -13.48
C SER A 41 -49.15 10.23 -14.16
N LYS A 42 -48.91 11.04 -15.20
CA LYS A 42 -47.57 11.14 -15.79
C LYS A 42 -46.56 11.60 -14.74
N HIS A 43 -45.29 11.25 -14.94
CA HIS A 43 -44.19 11.59 -14.03
C HIS A 43 -44.39 11.01 -12.63
N THR A 44 -44.86 9.76 -12.53
CA THR A 44 -44.92 9.06 -11.24
C THR A 44 -43.86 7.96 -11.23
N TYR A 45 -42.95 8.01 -10.27
CA TYR A 45 -41.85 7.06 -10.10
C TYR A 45 -41.84 6.44 -8.71
N ALA A 46 -41.29 5.23 -8.58
CA ALA A 46 -40.89 4.62 -7.33
C ALA A 46 -39.39 4.31 -7.43
N GLY A 47 -38.55 5.08 -6.74
CA GLY A 47 -37.11 5.10 -7.00
C GLY A 47 -36.82 5.36 -8.49
N PRO A 48 -36.00 4.53 -9.17
CA PRO A 48 -35.74 4.67 -10.60
C PRO A 48 -36.88 4.14 -11.49
N PHE A 49 -37.93 3.54 -10.92
CA PHE A 49 -38.93 2.79 -11.69
C PHE A 49 -40.16 3.62 -12.03
N GLU A 50 -40.42 3.85 -13.32
CA GLU A 50 -41.62 4.56 -13.76
C GLU A 50 -42.89 3.71 -13.57
N ILE A 51 -43.87 4.23 -12.81
CA ILE A 51 -45.20 3.60 -12.61
C ILE A 51 -46.35 4.41 -13.24
N SER A 52 -46.04 5.50 -13.94
CA SER A 52 -47.00 6.32 -14.69
C SER A 52 -47.97 5.50 -15.52
N LYS A 53 -49.24 5.92 -15.60
CA LYS A 53 -50.31 5.34 -16.45
C LYS A 53 -50.72 3.89 -16.10
N HIS A 54 -50.08 3.26 -15.13
CA HIS A 54 -50.49 1.98 -14.59
C HIS A 54 -51.52 2.19 -13.49
N ASN A 55 -52.45 1.24 -13.34
CA ASN A 55 -53.26 1.16 -12.13
C ASN A 55 -52.44 0.50 -11.01
N ARG A 56 -52.93 0.47 -9.77
CA ARG A 56 -52.17 -0.10 -8.64
C ARG A 56 -51.79 -1.58 -8.85
N LYS A 57 -52.66 -2.39 -9.46
CA LYS A 57 -52.38 -3.81 -9.74
C LYS A 57 -51.28 -3.97 -10.78
N ASP A 58 -51.37 -3.27 -11.90
CA ASP A 58 -50.38 -3.33 -12.98
C ASP A 58 -49.03 -2.75 -12.52
N ALA A 59 -49.06 -1.67 -11.72
CA ALA A 59 -47.86 -1.09 -11.12
C ALA A 59 -47.20 -2.05 -10.14
N LYS A 60 -47.98 -2.81 -9.36
CA LYS A 60 -47.47 -3.84 -8.46
C LYS A 60 -46.75 -4.94 -9.22
N GLU A 61 -47.36 -5.51 -10.26
CA GLU A 61 -46.72 -6.56 -11.07
C GLU A 61 -45.41 -6.07 -11.70
N LYS A 62 -45.39 -4.81 -12.16
CA LYS A 62 -44.17 -4.17 -12.66
C LYS A 62 -43.10 -4.03 -11.58
N LEU A 63 -43.46 -3.54 -10.38
CA LEU A 63 -42.52 -3.37 -9.27
C LEU A 63 -41.99 -4.71 -8.76
N VAL A 64 -42.81 -5.76 -8.71
CA VAL A 64 -42.35 -7.11 -8.32
C VAL A 64 -41.21 -7.58 -9.22
N ASN A 65 -41.35 -7.43 -10.54
CA ASN A 65 -40.29 -7.81 -11.48
C ASN A 65 -39.05 -6.92 -11.33
N ASN A 66 -39.24 -5.61 -11.21
CA ASN A 66 -38.14 -4.67 -11.05
C ASN A 66 -37.36 -4.88 -9.74
N PHE A 67 -38.06 -5.21 -8.65
CA PHE A 67 -37.44 -5.47 -7.36
C PHE A 67 -36.69 -6.80 -7.35
N ALA A 68 -37.19 -7.83 -8.04
CA ALA A 68 -36.42 -9.07 -8.22
C ALA A 68 -35.10 -8.83 -8.97
N GLU A 69 -35.08 -7.94 -9.96
CA GLU A 69 -33.84 -7.53 -10.66
C GLU A 69 -32.93 -6.70 -9.74
N LEU A 70 -33.50 -5.78 -8.96
CA LEU A 70 -32.75 -4.97 -7.99
C LEU A 70 -32.11 -5.80 -6.88
N GLU A 71 -32.80 -6.84 -6.40
CA GLU A 71 -32.28 -7.78 -5.40
C GLU A 71 -31.13 -8.63 -5.98
N GLN A 72 -31.20 -9.02 -7.27
CA GLN A 72 -30.11 -9.76 -7.93
C GLN A 72 -28.86 -8.90 -8.18
N THR A 73 -29.04 -7.59 -8.31
CA THR A 73 -27.97 -6.62 -8.56
C THR A 73 -27.69 -5.76 -7.33
N LEU A 74 -28.10 -6.24 -6.15
CA LEU A 74 -27.92 -5.54 -4.89
C LEU A 74 -26.44 -5.25 -4.67
N SER A 75 -26.11 -3.96 -4.49
CA SER A 75 -24.76 -3.52 -4.20
C SER A 75 -24.82 -2.57 -3.01
N VAL A 76 -24.79 -3.16 -1.82
CA VAL A 76 -24.75 -2.46 -0.55
C VAL A 76 -23.55 -2.98 0.23
N GLN A 77 -22.67 -2.07 0.62
CA GLN A 77 -21.42 -2.39 1.31
C GLN A 77 -21.47 -1.87 2.74
N LEU A 78 -21.16 -2.75 3.70
CA LEU A 78 -20.81 -2.36 5.06
C LEU A 78 -19.31 -2.10 5.11
N ILE A 79 -18.94 -0.94 5.64
CA ILE A 79 -17.55 -0.51 5.71
C ILE A 79 -17.18 -0.25 7.17
N VAL A 80 -16.12 -0.93 7.59
CA VAL A 80 -15.47 -0.76 8.89
C VAL A 80 -13.98 -0.72 8.64
N GLN A 81 -13.34 0.41 8.96
CA GLN A 81 -11.90 0.61 8.78
C GLN A 81 -11.43 0.21 7.38
N ASP A 82 -10.66 -0.86 7.30
CA ASP A 82 -9.95 -1.42 6.16
C ASP A 82 -10.71 -2.53 5.43
N LEU A 83 -11.89 -2.96 5.93
CA LEU A 83 -12.70 -3.99 5.29
C LEU A 83 -14.03 -3.44 4.75
N GLN A 84 -14.37 -3.90 3.55
CA GLN A 84 -15.65 -3.66 2.89
C GLN A 84 -16.33 -5.01 2.66
N VAL A 85 -17.59 -5.14 3.09
CA VAL A 85 -18.36 -6.38 3.02
C VAL A 85 -19.65 -6.12 2.27
N ASP A 86 -19.86 -6.81 1.16
CA ASP A 86 -21.14 -6.79 0.46
C ASP A 86 -22.22 -7.48 1.29
N ILE A 87 -23.39 -6.87 1.38
CA ILE A 87 -24.56 -7.47 2.02
C ILE A 87 -25.17 -8.49 1.05
N PRO A 88 -25.37 -9.76 1.47
CA PRO A 88 -26.04 -10.75 0.64
C PRO A 88 -27.47 -10.34 0.30
N ALA A 89 -27.90 -10.64 -0.93
CA ALA A 89 -29.21 -10.26 -1.44
C ALA A 89 -30.36 -10.74 -0.55
N GLU A 90 -30.25 -11.93 0.04
CA GLU A 90 -31.25 -12.50 0.96
C GLU A 90 -31.46 -11.72 2.27
N VAL A 91 -30.56 -10.80 2.60
CA VAL A 91 -30.68 -9.94 3.79
C VAL A 91 -31.62 -8.75 3.50
N VAL A 92 -31.87 -8.42 2.24
CA VAL A 92 -32.70 -7.28 1.84
C VAL A 92 -33.89 -7.77 1.03
N SER A 93 -35.07 -7.23 1.32
CA SER A 93 -36.26 -7.44 0.51
C SER A 93 -36.97 -6.13 0.25
N PHE A 94 -37.56 -5.95 -0.93
CA PHE A 94 -38.35 -4.76 -1.23
C PHE A 94 -39.85 -5.06 -1.19
N ASP A 95 -40.63 -4.14 -0.60
CA ASP A 95 -42.08 -4.29 -0.44
C ASP A 95 -42.82 -3.44 -1.50
N PRO A 96 -43.33 -4.06 -2.58
CA PRO A 96 -44.07 -3.34 -3.62
C PRO A 96 -45.44 -2.85 -3.13
N ASP A 97 -46.06 -3.54 -2.16
CA ASP A 97 -47.35 -3.13 -1.60
C ASP A 97 -47.20 -1.88 -0.72
N ALA A 98 -46.23 -1.87 0.18
CA ALA A 98 -45.93 -0.71 1.02
C ALA A 98 -45.47 0.48 0.17
N THR A 99 -44.60 0.24 -0.81
CA THR A 99 -44.16 1.27 -1.77
C THR A 99 -45.35 1.93 -2.49
N LEU A 100 -46.29 1.14 -3.01
CA LEU A 100 -47.48 1.67 -3.68
C LEU A 100 -48.49 2.29 -2.73
N THR A 101 -48.54 1.84 -1.48
CA THR A 101 -49.41 2.40 -0.45
C THR A 101 -49.01 3.83 -0.12
N GLN A 102 -47.72 4.10 0.03
CA GLN A 102 -47.19 5.45 0.27
C GLN A 102 -47.06 6.31 -1.00
N ALA A 103 -47.16 5.70 -2.19
CA ALA A 103 -46.95 6.40 -3.45
C ALA A 103 -48.00 7.48 -3.74
N LYS A 104 -47.52 8.68 -4.01
CA LYS A 104 -48.26 9.85 -4.48
C LYS A 104 -48.15 9.96 -5.99
N SER A 105 -49.30 10.15 -6.61
CA SER A 105 -49.43 10.27 -8.07
C SER A 105 -48.86 11.60 -8.56
N GLY A 106 -47.92 11.54 -9.51
CA GLY A 106 -47.30 12.72 -10.13
C GLY A 106 -46.00 13.17 -9.48
N ASP A 107 -45.51 12.40 -8.50
CA ASP A 107 -44.29 12.67 -7.74
C ASP A 107 -43.30 11.49 -7.86
N ASP A 108 -42.08 11.74 -7.39
CA ASP A 108 -41.07 10.71 -7.11
C ASP A 108 -41.33 10.10 -5.72
N ASN A 109 -41.41 8.77 -5.66
CA ASN A 109 -41.77 8.05 -4.44
C ASN A 109 -40.60 7.18 -3.97
N SER A 110 -40.37 7.13 -2.66
CA SER A 110 -39.39 6.25 -2.06
C SER A 110 -39.80 4.80 -2.17
N LEU A 111 -38.81 3.92 -2.39
CA LEU A 111 -38.96 2.48 -2.18
C LEU A 111 -39.13 2.19 -0.70
N VAL A 112 -39.83 1.10 -0.40
CA VAL A 112 -39.86 0.50 0.95
C VAL A 112 -39.09 -0.80 0.88
N SER A 113 -38.06 -0.92 1.72
CA SER A 113 -37.26 -2.14 1.88
C SER A 113 -37.27 -2.60 3.32
N HIS A 114 -37.01 -3.89 3.52
CA HIS A 114 -36.85 -4.52 4.81
C HIS A 114 -35.52 -5.25 4.86
N VAL A 115 -34.73 -4.96 5.88
CA VAL A 115 -33.45 -5.59 6.15
C VAL A 115 -33.62 -6.64 7.24
N SER A 116 -33.23 -7.88 6.97
CA SER A 116 -33.26 -8.97 7.94
C SER A 116 -32.25 -8.71 9.05
N ARG A 117 -32.73 -8.44 10.27
CA ARG A 117 -31.85 -8.25 11.46
C ARG A 117 -31.04 -9.52 11.74
N GLU A 118 -31.61 -10.70 11.50
CA GLU A 118 -30.90 -11.97 11.66
C GLU A 118 -29.80 -12.17 10.61
N GLY A 119 -30.12 -11.89 9.34
CA GLY A 119 -29.15 -11.93 8.25
C GLY A 119 -28.01 -10.95 8.48
N LEU A 120 -28.34 -9.70 8.81
CA LEU A 120 -27.37 -8.64 9.10
C LEU A 120 -26.47 -9.02 10.28
N ARG A 121 -27.02 -9.54 11.38
CA ARG A 121 -26.24 -10.03 12.51
C ARG A 121 -25.25 -11.13 12.12
N THR A 122 -25.67 -12.03 11.22
CA THR A 122 -24.81 -13.11 10.72
C THR A 122 -23.65 -12.55 9.91
N VAL A 123 -23.93 -11.64 8.97
CA VAL A 123 -22.90 -10.95 8.17
C VAL A 123 -21.90 -10.22 9.08
N MET A 124 -22.39 -9.48 10.06
CA MET A 124 -21.52 -8.72 10.96
C MET A 124 -20.63 -9.64 11.81
N LYS A 125 -21.18 -10.71 12.39
CA LYS A 125 -20.41 -11.66 13.20
C LYS A 125 -19.35 -12.42 12.39
N GLN A 126 -19.63 -12.72 11.13
CA GLN A 126 -18.72 -13.45 10.26
C GLN A 126 -17.54 -12.59 9.81
N ASN A 127 -17.78 -11.30 9.53
CA ASN A 127 -16.78 -10.44 8.90
C ASN A 127 -16.12 -9.44 9.84
N PHE A 128 -16.78 -9.05 10.94
CA PHE A 128 -16.28 -8.04 11.90
C PHE A 128 -16.11 -8.64 13.30
N ASN A 129 -15.46 -9.80 13.39
CA ASN A 129 -15.36 -10.60 14.63
C ASN A 129 -14.52 -9.94 15.75
N SER A 130 -13.67 -8.96 15.41
CA SER A 130 -12.87 -8.17 16.36
C SER A 130 -13.70 -7.10 17.08
N LEU A 131 -14.92 -6.83 16.59
CA LEU A 131 -15.83 -5.84 17.14
C LEU A 131 -17.04 -6.49 17.78
N THR A 132 -17.56 -5.83 18.82
CA THR A 132 -18.82 -6.20 19.45
C THR A 132 -19.92 -5.27 19.00
N PHE A 133 -21.05 -5.85 18.60
CA PHE A 133 -22.26 -5.11 18.22
C PHE A 133 -23.43 -5.56 19.09
N SER A 134 -24.15 -4.58 19.65
CA SER A 134 -25.38 -4.80 20.40
C SER A 134 -26.58 -4.99 19.47
N GLU A 135 -27.72 -5.40 20.01
CA GLU A 135 -28.96 -5.49 19.25
C GLU A 135 -29.49 -4.11 18.80
N ASP A 136 -29.20 -3.06 19.58
CA ASP A 136 -29.52 -1.68 19.21
C ASP A 136 -28.68 -1.23 18.00
N ASP A 137 -27.40 -1.66 17.92
CA ASP A 137 -26.53 -1.37 16.79
C ASP A 137 -27.03 -2.03 15.51
N VAL A 138 -27.44 -3.31 15.60
CA VAL A 138 -28.03 -4.04 14.45
C VAL A 138 -29.28 -3.33 13.96
N GLU A 139 -30.14 -2.84 14.87
CA GLU A 139 -31.35 -2.10 14.51
C GLU A 139 -31.04 -0.75 13.83
N LYS A 140 -30.08 0.01 14.36
CA LYS A 140 -29.61 1.27 13.75
C LYS A 140 -29.06 1.04 12.35
N ILE A 141 -28.20 0.03 12.17
CA ILE A 141 -27.61 -0.28 10.86
C ILE A 141 -28.69 -0.72 9.88
N ALA A 142 -29.58 -1.64 10.29
CA ALA A 142 -30.68 -2.10 9.44
C ALA A 142 -31.55 -0.93 8.97
N SER A 143 -31.96 -0.06 9.91
CA SER A 143 -32.74 1.14 9.59
C SER A 143 -32.00 2.08 8.64
N GLN A 144 -30.69 2.25 8.83
CA GLN A 144 -29.87 3.11 7.97
C GLN A 144 -29.75 2.55 6.54
N ILE A 145 -29.57 1.23 6.39
CA ILE A 145 -29.60 0.57 5.08
C ILE A 145 -30.96 0.81 4.43
N GLU A 146 -32.07 0.58 5.15
CA GLU A 146 -33.43 0.81 4.64
C GLU A 146 -33.63 2.25 4.16
N VAL A 147 -33.09 3.24 4.88
CA VAL A 147 -33.12 4.65 4.47
C VAL A 147 -32.32 4.89 3.19
N GLN A 148 -31.11 4.35 3.05
CA GLN A 148 -30.30 4.52 1.84
C GLN A 148 -30.96 3.87 0.60
N LEU A 149 -31.62 2.73 0.81
CA LEU A 149 -32.32 1.98 -0.23
C LEU A 149 -33.61 2.63 -0.74
N GLN A 150 -34.14 3.65 -0.05
CA GLN A 150 -35.34 4.37 -0.48
C GLN A 150 -35.22 4.95 -1.90
N SER A 151 -34.00 5.31 -2.33
CA SER A 151 -33.75 5.85 -3.67
C SER A 151 -33.81 4.79 -4.78
N GLY A 152 -33.53 3.53 -4.44
CA GLY A 152 -33.28 2.46 -5.42
C GLY A 152 -32.01 2.65 -6.26
N ILE A 153 -31.14 3.60 -5.92
CA ILE A 153 -29.88 3.86 -6.60
C ILE A 153 -28.78 3.05 -5.92
N MET A 154 -27.88 2.45 -6.72
CA MET A 154 -26.74 1.65 -6.27
C MET A 154 -25.45 2.13 -6.96
N PRO A 155 -24.25 1.88 -6.39
CA PRO A 155 -23.98 1.21 -5.12
C PRO A 155 -24.29 2.09 -3.90
N GLN A 156 -24.51 1.46 -2.75
CA GLN A 156 -24.65 2.13 -1.45
C GLN A 156 -23.51 1.72 -0.51
N GLN A 157 -22.96 2.69 0.22
CA GLN A 157 -21.88 2.46 1.19
C GLN A 157 -22.33 2.92 2.57
N VAL A 158 -22.24 2.01 3.54
CA VAL A 158 -22.64 2.21 4.93
C VAL A 158 -21.41 2.13 5.80
N TYR A 159 -20.86 3.29 6.16
CA TYR A 159 -19.73 3.41 7.08
C TYR A 159 -20.21 3.24 8.52
N LEU A 160 -19.98 2.09 9.15
CA LEU A 160 -20.61 1.77 10.44
C LEU A 160 -20.19 2.73 11.56
N ALA A 161 -18.94 3.19 11.55
CA ALA A 161 -18.42 4.15 12.53
C ALA A 161 -19.15 5.51 12.52
N ASN A 162 -19.85 5.85 11.44
CA ASN A 162 -20.64 7.09 11.37
C ASN A 162 -21.99 6.98 12.09
N PHE A 163 -22.46 5.76 12.34
CA PHE A 163 -23.80 5.51 12.89
C PHE A 163 -23.76 4.88 14.28
N ILE A 164 -22.62 4.31 14.67
CA ILE A 164 -22.41 3.69 15.99
C ILE A 164 -21.23 4.40 16.67
N PRO A 165 -21.48 5.51 17.38
CA PRO A 165 -20.44 6.20 18.15
C PRO A 165 -19.75 5.30 19.17
N GLU A 166 -20.45 4.30 19.70
CA GLU A 166 -19.94 3.35 20.67
C GLU A 166 -18.81 2.46 20.12
N LEU A 167 -18.65 2.37 18.79
CA LEU A 167 -17.48 1.71 18.19
C LEU A 167 -16.17 2.41 18.61
N TYR A 168 -16.17 3.74 18.75
CA TYR A 168 -14.97 4.47 19.19
C TYR A 168 -14.53 4.13 20.60
N GLU A 169 -15.43 3.60 21.44
CA GLU A 169 -15.09 3.15 22.80
C GLU A 169 -14.31 1.83 22.80
N GLN A 170 -14.35 1.08 21.70
CA GLN A 170 -13.65 -0.20 21.52
C GLN A 170 -12.20 -0.01 21.04
N LYS A 171 -11.62 1.18 21.23
CA LYS A 171 -10.24 1.48 20.83
C LYS A 171 -9.22 0.58 21.55
N GLN A 172 -8.20 0.19 20.82
CA GLN A 172 -7.11 -0.68 21.27
C GLN A 172 -5.78 -0.14 20.75
N VAL A 173 -4.68 -0.61 21.35
CA VAL A 173 -3.36 -0.47 20.71
C VAL A 173 -3.32 -1.41 19.51
N ILE A 174 -3.22 -0.84 18.31
CA ILE A 174 -3.29 -1.57 17.04
C ILE A 174 -1.93 -1.77 16.38
N ALA A 175 -0.94 -0.96 16.77
CA ALA A 175 0.42 -1.03 16.27
C ALA A 175 1.39 -0.45 17.30
N SER A 176 2.63 -0.94 17.32
CA SER A 176 3.68 -0.35 18.14
C SER A 176 5.08 -0.54 17.55
N ALA A 177 6.00 0.32 17.96
CA ALA A 177 7.41 0.25 17.62
C ALA A 177 8.28 0.67 18.81
N GLU A 178 9.46 0.08 18.89
CA GLU A 178 10.42 0.33 19.97
C GLU A 178 11.77 0.77 19.40
N TYR A 179 12.46 1.63 20.15
CA TYR A 179 13.83 2.02 19.91
C TYR A 179 14.65 1.99 21.19
N LYS A 180 15.71 1.18 21.18
CA LYS A 180 16.60 1.00 22.33
C LYS A 180 17.52 2.19 22.45
N VAL A 181 17.53 2.81 23.62
CA VAL A 181 18.38 3.97 23.89
C VAL A 181 18.77 4.04 25.37
N ASP A 182 20.06 4.27 25.60
CA ASP A 182 20.62 4.47 26.94
C ASP A 182 20.45 5.95 27.33
N GLY A 183 19.29 6.27 27.92
CA GLY A 183 18.93 7.63 28.32
C GLY A 183 18.24 8.44 27.23
N LEU A 184 17.42 9.40 27.65
CA LEU A 184 16.60 10.20 26.75
C LEU A 184 17.21 11.59 26.56
N ALA A 185 17.75 11.85 25.36
CA ALA A 185 18.23 13.19 25.02
C ALA A 185 17.07 14.20 25.00
N LYS A 186 17.31 15.45 25.42
CA LYS A 186 16.26 16.49 25.51
C LYS A 186 15.41 16.61 24.24
N GLY A 187 16.04 16.58 23.06
CA GLY A 187 15.31 16.67 21.79
C GLY A 187 14.35 15.51 21.53
N LEU A 188 14.72 14.28 21.90
CA LEU A 188 13.82 13.13 21.81
C LEU A 188 12.68 13.23 22.83
N GLN A 189 12.97 13.70 24.04
CA GLN A 189 11.94 13.94 25.05
C GLN A 189 10.89 14.94 24.56
N LEU A 190 11.32 16.08 24.01
CA LEU A 190 10.41 17.08 23.45
C LEU A 190 9.56 16.51 22.31
N LEU A 191 10.15 15.69 21.43
CA LEU A 191 9.42 15.04 20.33
C LEU A 191 8.38 14.05 20.86
N MET A 192 8.70 13.28 21.90
CA MET A 192 7.75 12.40 22.57
C MET A 192 6.59 13.19 23.18
N ASP A 193 6.91 14.19 23.99
CA ASP A 193 5.92 15.02 24.68
C ASP A 193 4.96 15.70 23.68
N ASP A 194 5.47 16.13 22.52
CA ASP A 194 4.65 16.71 21.45
C ASP A 194 3.83 15.67 20.69
N LEU A 195 4.26 14.41 20.57
CA LEU A 195 3.54 13.36 19.84
C LEU A 195 2.54 12.59 20.70
N ASP A 196 2.74 12.53 22.02
CA ASP A 196 1.82 11.84 22.91
C ASP A 196 0.43 12.50 22.91
N GLY A 197 -0.58 11.74 22.54
CA GLY A 197 -1.94 12.22 22.37
C GLY A 197 -2.22 12.89 21.02
N LEU A 198 -1.28 12.88 20.07
CA LEU A 198 -1.53 13.38 18.72
C LEU A 198 -2.63 12.55 18.04
N GLU A 199 -3.70 13.23 17.61
CA GLU A 199 -4.77 12.62 16.83
C GLU A 199 -4.53 12.74 15.32
N ILE A 200 -4.51 11.61 14.63
CA ILE A 200 -4.53 11.52 13.17
C ILE A 200 -6.00 11.42 12.72
N GLN A 201 -6.47 12.47 12.05
CA GLN A 201 -7.89 12.60 11.68
C GLN A 201 -8.27 11.67 10.51
N PRO A 202 -9.57 11.35 10.35
CA PRO A 202 -10.07 10.57 9.22
C PRO A 202 -9.71 11.18 7.87
N ASN A 203 -9.37 10.35 6.88
CA ASN A 203 -9.07 10.76 5.50
C ASN A 203 -8.10 11.95 5.42
N SER A 204 -7.09 11.99 6.29
CA SER A 204 -6.19 13.14 6.41
C SER A 204 -4.73 12.71 6.35
N SER A 205 -3.91 13.61 5.81
CA SER A 205 -2.45 13.44 5.74
C SER A 205 -1.75 14.14 6.89
N PHE A 206 -0.73 13.49 7.41
CA PHE A 206 0.19 14.01 8.42
C PHE A 206 1.56 14.28 7.78
N SER A 207 2.18 15.40 8.16
CA SER A 207 3.58 15.73 7.82
C SER A 207 4.33 15.96 9.12
N PHE A 208 5.40 15.18 9.33
CA PHE A 208 6.17 15.22 10.57
C PHE A 208 6.78 16.60 10.80
N ARG A 209 7.42 17.19 9.80
CA ARG A 209 8.03 18.51 9.94
C ARG A 209 7.01 19.61 10.11
N LYS A 210 5.94 19.61 9.31
CA LYS A 210 4.87 20.63 9.43
C LYS A 210 4.21 20.59 10.80
N TYR A 211 4.06 19.40 11.38
CA TYR A 211 3.53 19.23 12.73
C TYR A 211 4.37 19.92 13.81
N LEU A 212 5.69 19.96 13.64
CA LEU A 212 6.62 20.56 14.60
C LEU A 212 6.79 22.08 14.44
N GLU A 213 6.25 22.68 13.38
CA GLU A 213 6.38 24.12 13.14
C GLU A 213 5.83 24.93 14.32
N GLY A 214 6.66 25.82 14.87
CA GLY A 214 6.30 26.66 16.01
C GLY A 214 6.36 25.98 17.39
N LYS A 215 6.76 24.70 17.47
CA LYS A 215 6.89 23.96 18.73
C LYS A 215 8.33 23.94 19.27
N GLU A 216 8.50 23.68 20.58
CA GLU A 216 9.84 23.56 21.17
C GLU A 216 10.59 22.35 20.60
N ALA A 217 9.90 21.25 20.26
CA ALA A 217 10.53 20.05 19.69
C ALA A 217 11.17 20.29 18.31
N ALA A 218 10.85 21.39 17.61
CA ALA A 218 11.57 21.79 16.39
C ALA A 218 13.08 22.05 16.66
N SER A 219 13.47 22.25 17.92
CA SER A 219 14.87 22.37 18.33
C SER A 219 15.66 21.06 18.31
N ALA A 220 14.99 19.91 18.16
CA ALA A 220 15.64 18.61 17.99
C ALA A 220 16.57 18.60 16.76
N THR A 221 17.62 17.77 16.82
CA THR A 221 18.52 17.59 15.68
C THR A 221 17.86 16.75 14.58
N ASP A 222 18.34 16.87 13.34
CA ASP A 222 17.84 16.05 12.22
C ASP A 222 17.94 14.55 12.54
N LEU A 223 19.02 14.12 13.21
CA LEU A 223 19.17 12.74 13.67
C LEU A 223 18.07 12.32 14.67
N GLN A 224 17.72 13.18 15.62
CA GLN A 224 16.66 12.88 16.60
C GLN A 224 15.28 12.85 15.94
N MET A 225 15.02 13.75 14.99
CA MET A 225 13.81 13.75 14.18
C MET A 225 13.72 12.49 13.32
N THR A 226 14.82 12.09 12.67
CA THR A 226 14.91 10.83 11.91
C THR A 226 14.62 9.62 12.78
N ILE A 227 15.19 9.53 13.99
CA ILE A 227 14.89 8.43 14.91
C ILE A 227 13.39 8.37 15.19
N MET A 228 12.78 9.48 15.60
CA MET A 228 11.35 9.52 15.92
C MET A 228 10.46 9.20 14.71
N ALA A 229 10.76 9.79 13.54
CA ALA A 229 10.06 9.50 12.30
C ALA A 229 10.20 8.01 11.91
N SER A 230 11.36 7.39 12.14
CA SER A 230 11.58 5.97 11.88
C SER A 230 10.73 5.06 12.79
N LEU A 231 10.54 5.40 14.08
CA LEU A 231 9.60 4.67 14.93
C LEU A 231 8.16 4.83 14.45
N LEU A 232 7.76 6.06 14.12
CA LEU A 232 6.41 6.33 13.64
C LEU A 232 6.15 5.57 12.33
N TYR A 233 7.12 5.56 11.41
CA TYR A 233 7.08 4.75 10.19
C TYR A 233 6.94 3.27 10.48
N LYS A 234 7.77 2.70 11.37
CA LYS A 234 7.70 1.29 11.74
C LYS A 234 6.35 0.89 12.34
N ALA A 235 5.75 1.75 13.17
CA ALA A 235 4.41 1.53 13.71
C ALA A 235 3.33 1.69 12.61
N ALA A 236 3.45 2.72 11.77
CA ALA A 236 2.50 2.99 10.70
C ALA A 236 2.45 1.87 9.65
N LEU A 237 3.55 1.18 9.38
CA LEU A 237 3.54 0.04 8.47
C LEU A 237 2.75 -1.17 9.00
N GLN A 238 2.46 -1.24 10.31
CA GLN A 238 1.56 -2.24 10.90
C GLN A 238 0.08 -1.81 10.81
N THR A 239 -0.24 -0.88 9.92
CA THR A 239 -1.58 -0.38 9.65
C THR A 239 -1.85 -0.37 8.15
N ASN A 240 -3.07 -0.03 7.74
CA ASN A 240 -3.42 0.21 6.34
C ASN A 240 -3.06 1.64 5.86
N TRP A 241 -2.31 2.42 6.64
CA TRP A 241 -1.97 3.79 6.26
C TRP A 241 -1.09 3.84 5.01
N ILE A 242 -1.25 4.94 4.28
CA ILE A 242 -0.56 5.17 3.00
C ILE A 242 0.69 6.00 3.29
N MET A 243 1.86 5.51 2.88
CA MET A 243 3.12 6.25 3.02
C MET A 243 3.27 7.18 1.81
N ASP A 244 3.08 8.48 2.03
CA ASP A 244 3.08 9.47 0.96
C ASP A 244 4.50 9.96 0.64
N GLU A 245 5.34 10.11 1.65
CA GLU A 245 6.75 10.47 1.51
C GLU A 245 7.59 9.76 2.57
N ARG A 246 8.68 9.14 2.12
CA ARG A 246 9.68 8.53 2.99
C ARG A 246 11.03 8.52 2.30
N ASN A 247 12.08 8.85 3.06
CA ASN A 247 13.46 8.91 2.57
C ASN A 247 14.42 8.13 3.50
N ILE A 248 15.63 7.84 3.01
CA ILE A 248 16.75 7.30 3.82
C ILE A 248 17.94 8.24 3.86
N SER A 249 18.74 8.10 4.91
CA SER A 249 20.03 8.78 5.01
C SER A 249 21.09 8.03 4.21
N THR A 250 22.24 8.68 3.98
CA THR A 250 23.40 8.01 3.37
C THR A 250 23.97 6.89 4.25
N GLU A 251 23.78 6.99 5.57
CA GLU A 251 24.16 5.98 6.55
C GLU A 251 22.98 5.74 7.48
N LEU A 252 22.66 4.46 7.72
CA LEU A 252 21.63 4.06 8.66
C LEU A 252 21.96 4.59 10.08
N PRO A 253 21.07 5.36 10.72
CA PRO A 253 21.24 5.81 12.08
C PRO A 253 21.39 4.65 13.07
N ALA A 254 22.25 4.84 14.07
CA ALA A 254 22.47 3.82 15.10
C ALA A 254 21.17 3.49 15.85
N GLY A 255 20.88 2.20 16.00
CA GLY A 255 19.69 1.70 16.69
C GLY A 255 18.42 1.65 15.85
N VAL A 256 18.40 2.29 14.67
CA VAL A 256 17.30 2.14 13.71
C VAL A 256 17.47 0.80 12.99
N GLU A 257 16.39 0.04 12.88
CA GLU A 257 16.41 -1.24 12.20
C GLU A 257 16.53 -1.05 10.68
N PRO A 258 17.38 -1.82 9.99
CA PRO A 258 17.50 -1.71 8.53
C PRO A 258 16.15 -1.94 7.84
N GLY A 259 15.80 -1.08 6.88
CA GLY A 259 14.50 -1.13 6.19
C GLY A 259 13.40 -0.27 6.83
N PHE A 260 13.60 0.18 8.08
CA PHE A 260 12.62 0.96 8.84
C PHE A 260 13.06 2.40 9.13
N GLU A 261 14.06 2.93 8.40
CA GLU A 261 14.43 4.34 8.51
C GLU A 261 13.34 5.22 7.89
N ALA A 262 13.05 6.39 8.48
CA ALA A 262 12.42 7.50 7.79
C ALA A 262 13.23 8.77 8.08
N ALA A 263 14.05 9.17 7.11
CA ALA A 263 15.02 10.24 7.26
C ALA A 263 14.37 11.63 7.18
N ILE A 264 14.65 12.44 8.19
CA ILE A 264 14.34 13.87 8.20
C ILE A 264 15.62 14.64 7.93
N ASN A 265 15.57 15.56 6.95
CA ASN A 265 16.69 16.44 6.66
C ASN A 265 16.18 17.82 6.27
N ARG A 266 16.35 18.79 7.17
CA ARG A 266 15.81 20.14 6.96
C ARG A 266 16.54 20.92 5.87
N LYS A 267 17.79 20.55 5.55
CA LYS A 267 18.59 21.22 4.51
C LYS A 267 18.25 20.72 3.11
N LEU A 268 17.89 19.44 3.00
CA LEU A 268 17.49 18.79 1.75
C LEU A 268 15.97 18.74 1.57
N ASP A 269 15.24 19.33 2.52
CA ASP A 269 13.77 19.35 2.55
C ASP A 269 13.11 17.97 2.58
N LEU A 270 13.76 16.99 3.22
CA LEU A 270 13.22 15.64 3.39
C LEU A 270 12.30 15.59 4.61
N ASP A 271 11.11 15.04 4.43
CA ASP A 271 10.09 14.84 5.46
C ASP A 271 9.60 13.39 5.50
N PHE A 272 8.74 13.09 6.48
CA PHE A 272 7.97 11.86 6.55
C PHE A 272 6.48 12.18 6.54
N LEU A 273 5.78 11.73 5.49
CA LEU A 273 4.37 11.97 5.26
C LEU A 273 3.61 10.65 5.13
N PHE A 274 2.43 10.60 5.74
CA PHE A 274 1.50 9.50 5.56
C PHE A 274 0.05 9.97 5.65
N THR A 275 -0.86 9.16 5.13
CA THR A 275 -2.31 9.41 5.14
C THR A 275 -3.03 8.30 5.88
N ASN A 276 -3.95 8.69 6.77
CA ASN A 276 -4.96 7.80 7.33
C ASN A 276 -6.14 7.69 6.34
N PRO A 277 -6.32 6.57 5.63
CA PRO A 277 -7.41 6.41 4.66
C PRO A 277 -8.75 6.06 5.32
N ASN A 278 -8.80 5.88 6.64
CA ASN A 278 -9.97 5.40 7.35
C ASN A 278 -10.91 6.53 7.77
N GLN A 279 -12.13 6.14 8.16
CA GLN A 279 -13.16 7.05 8.66
C GLN A 279 -13.05 7.38 10.15
N THR A 280 -12.05 6.84 10.85
CA THR A 280 -11.88 7.00 12.30
C THR A 280 -10.58 7.72 12.64
N VAL A 281 -10.57 8.32 13.83
CA VAL A 281 -9.40 8.96 14.43
C VAL A 281 -8.50 7.90 15.05
N PHE A 282 -7.19 8.08 14.92
CA PHE A 282 -6.18 7.31 15.65
C PHE A 282 -5.36 8.25 16.53
N THR A 283 -4.87 7.75 17.66
CA THR A 283 -4.05 8.51 18.60
C THR A 283 -2.66 7.91 18.68
N ILE A 284 -1.63 8.74 18.49
CA ILE A 284 -0.25 8.36 18.77
C ILE A 284 -0.01 8.47 20.27
N ARG A 285 0.63 7.46 20.83
CA ARG A 285 1.10 7.43 22.21
C ARG A 285 2.59 7.20 22.23
N THR A 286 3.27 7.82 23.18
CA THR A 286 4.70 7.57 23.38
C THR A 286 5.00 7.32 24.85
N ASP A 287 5.92 6.40 25.11
CA ASP A 287 6.40 6.12 26.47
C ASP A 287 7.92 5.85 26.48
N TRP A 288 8.54 6.03 27.65
CA TRP A 288 9.96 5.71 27.86
C TRP A 288 10.16 4.96 29.16
N THR A 289 10.60 3.70 29.05
CA THR A 289 10.76 2.81 30.20
C THR A 289 12.13 2.89 30.87
N GLY A 290 12.98 3.85 30.46
CA GLY A 290 14.35 4.01 30.95
C GLY A 290 15.42 3.46 29.99
N SER A 291 15.11 2.41 29.23
CA SER A 291 16.03 1.74 28.29
C SER A 291 15.51 1.67 26.85
N GLN A 292 14.24 1.98 26.63
CA GLN A 292 13.62 2.02 25.31
C GLN A 292 12.56 3.11 25.24
N LEU A 293 12.49 3.73 24.06
CA LEU A 293 11.40 4.58 23.64
C LEU A 293 10.38 3.71 22.91
N GLU A 294 9.13 3.81 23.32
CA GLU A 294 8.01 3.10 22.72
C GLU A 294 7.07 4.11 22.07
N LEU A 295 6.58 3.77 20.88
CA LEU A 295 5.52 4.49 20.20
C LEU A 295 4.42 3.50 19.87
N SER A 296 3.18 3.83 20.20
CA SER A 296 2.02 3.01 19.85
C SER A 296 0.94 3.84 19.18
N ILE A 297 0.13 3.17 18.37
CA ILE A 297 -1.03 3.75 17.69
C ILE A 297 -2.26 3.13 18.34
N GLU A 298 -3.12 3.98 18.89
CA GLU A 298 -4.40 3.60 19.47
C GLU A 298 -5.55 3.97 18.54
N GLY A 299 -6.52 3.09 18.37
CA GLY A 299 -7.73 3.38 17.60
C GLY A 299 -8.67 2.20 17.52
N LEU A 300 -9.77 2.35 16.79
CA LEU A 300 -10.66 1.23 16.49
C LEU A 300 -9.85 0.16 15.72
N PRO A 301 -9.81 -1.11 16.17
CA PRO A 301 -9.02 -2.15 15.51
C PRO A 301 -9.40 -2.34 14.04
N PHE A 302 -8.38 -2.62 13.23
CA PHE A 302 -8.54 -3.11 11.88
C PHE A 302 -9.14 -4.51 11.87
N VAL A 303 -9.72 -4.89 10.73
CA VAL A 303 -10.16 -6.27 10.53
C VAL A 303 -9.00 -7.13 10.02
N HIS A 304 -8.15 -6.59 9.16
CA HIS A 304 -6.89 -7.24 8.79
C HIS A 304 -5.82 -6.97 9.85
N SER A 305 -4.84 -7.87 9.94
CA SER A 305 -3.56 -7.57 10.58
C SER A 305 -2.49 -7.34 9.52
N TYR A 306 -1.58 -6.42 9.82
CA TYR A 306 -0.51 -5.99 8.93
C TYR A 306 0.84 -6.31 9.58
N ASP A 307 1.50 -7.33 9.09
CA ASP A 307 2.78 -7.79 9.63
C ASP A 307 3.92 -7.40 8.69
N THR A 308 4.85 -6.58 9.16
CA THR A 308 6.04 -6.21 8.37
C THR A 308 7.22 -7.09 8.69
N GLU A 309 7.94 -7.50 7.64
CA GLU A 309 9.19 -8.23 7.79
C GLU A 309 10.28 -7.76 6.82
N VAL A 310 11.53 -7.88 7.25
CA VAL A 310 12.69 -7.74 6.38
C VAL A 310 12.86 -9.05 5.61
N GLU A 311 12.46 -9.05 4.35
CA GLU A 311 12.58 -10.23 3.48
C GLU A 311 14.05 -10.60 3.28
N LYS A 312 14.90 -9.60 3.02
CA LYS A 312 16.30 -9.84 2.65
C LYS A 312 17.21 -8.69 3.03
N ILE A 313 18.41 -9.03 3.50
CA ILE A 313 19.55 -8.11 3.66
C ILE A 313 20.74 -8.62 2.84
N THR A 314 21.14 -7.87 1.81
CA THR A 314 22.37 -8.12 1.04
C THR A 314 23.46 -7.18 1.53
N LYS A 315 24.70 -7.66 1.78
CA LYS A 315 25.82 -6.82 2.23
C LYS A 315 26.88 -6.67 1.14
N TYR A 316 27.48 -5.48 1.06
CA TYR A 316 28.51 -5.15 0.07
C TYR A 316 29.81 -4.73 0.75
N ASP A 317 30.93 -5.35 0.39
CA ASP A 317 32.23 -4.98 0.93
C ASP A 317 32.71 -3.63 0.37
N PRO A 318 33.39 -2.81 1.19
CA PRO A 318 33.92 -1.54 0.74
C PRO A 318 35.10 -1.72 -0.20
N LYS A 319 35.21 -0.82 -1.18
CA LYS A 319 36.38 -0.73 -2.06
C LYS A 319 37.52 0.01 -1.37
N THR A 320 38.76 -0.32 -1.71
CA THR A 320 39.95 0.43 -1.25
C THR A 320 40.29 1.56 -2.21
N VAL A 321 40.43 2.77 -1.68
CA VAL A 321 40.92 3.95 -2.37
C VAL A 321 42.34 4.23 -1.92
N ILE A 322 43.30 4.09 -2.85
CA ILE A 322 44.71 4.37 -2.63
C ILE A 322 44.99 5.85 -2.91
N ARG A 323 45.58 6.56 -1.94
CA ARG A 323 46.02 7.94 -2.06
C ARG A 323 47.52 8.03 -1.81
N TYR A 324 48.26 8.68 -2.69
CA TYR A 324 49.70 8.87 -2.48
C TYR A 324 49.99 10.15 -1.67
N SER A 325 50.99 10.10 -0.79
CA SER A 325 51.38 11.25 0.03
C SER A 325 52.87 11.27 0.35
N ALA A 326 53.47 12.46 0.34
CA ALA A 326 54.84 12.70 0.78
C ALA A 326 55.02 12.54 2.30
N PHE A 327 53.92 12.53 3.06
CA PHE A 327 53.94 12.43 4.53
C PHE A 327 53.92 10.99 5.04
N VAL A 328 53.91 10.00 4.15
CA VAL A 328 54.01 8.58 4.49
C VAL A 328 55.43 8.12 4.19
N ASN A 329 56.07 7.48 5.18
CA ASN A 329 57.44 6.98 5.06
C ASN A 329 57.59 6.04 3.86
N ALA A 330 58.75 6.07 3.20
CA ALA A 330 59.06 5.23 2.05
C ALA A 330 58.68 3.76 2.28
N GLY A 331 57.85 3.21 1.39
CA GLY A 331 57.35 1.82 1.46
C GLY A 331 56.29 1.53 2.52
N ALA A 332 55.89 2.50 3.34
CA ALA A 332 54.82 2.33 4.31
C ALA A 332 53.43 2.53 3.68
N ILE A 333 52.45 1.82 4.25
CA ILE A 333 51.02 1.99 4.00
C ILE A 333 50.38 2.42 5.32
N GLU A 334 49.59 3.47 5.26
CA GLU A 334 48.82 3.97 6.39
C GLU A 334 47.34 3.87 6.07
N VAL A 335 46.59 3.07 6.84
CA VAL A 335 45.12 3.02 6.71
C VAL A 335 44.54 4.23 7.43
N VAL A 336 44.03 5.19 6.66
CA VAL A 336 43.41 6.43 7.17
C VAL A 336 41.96 6.19 7.58
N ASP A 337 41.24 5.35 6.83
CA ASP A 337 39.87 4.96 7.12
C ASP A 337 39.69 3.47 6.82
N LYS A 338 39.02 2.74 7.72
CA LYS A 338 38.74 1.31 7.57
C LYS A 338 37.51 1.04 6.70
N GLY A 339 36.78 2.07 6.30
CA GLY A 339 35.54 1.93 5.53
C GLY A 339 34.43 1.25 6.32
N LYS A 340 33.27 1.10 5.67
CA LYS A 340 32.09 0.41 6.20
C LYS A 340 31.43 -0.39 5.09
N LYS A 341 30.93 -1.58 5.42
CA LYS A 341 30.12 -2.36 4.47
C LYS A 341 28.82 -1.63 4.17
N GLY A 342 28.40 -1.69 2.91
CA GLY A 342 27.08 -1.25 2.49
C GLY A 342 26.06 -2.36 2.67
N MET A 343 24.78 -2.03 2.53
CA MET A 343 23.71 -3.01 2.53
C MET A 343 22.51 -2.60 1.66
N GLU A 344 21.83 -3.59 1.11
CA GLU A 344 20.53 -3.48 0.47
C GLU A 344 19.51 -4.26 1.31
N VAL A 345 18.37 -3.65 1.61
CA VAL A 345 17.34 -4.22 2.50
C VAL A 345 15.99 -4.15 1.82
N ALA A 346 15.35 -5.31 1.63
CA ALA A 346 13.99 -5.39 1.12
C ALA A 346 13.01 -5.64 2.28
N VAL A 347 11.95 -4.83 2.36
CA VAL A 347 10.88 -4.93 3.34
C VAL A 347 9.56 -5.25 2.65
N LYS A 348 8.80 -6.17 3.25
CA LYS A 348 7.46 -6.56 2.80
C LYS A 348 6.44 -6.41 3.93
N ARG A 349 5.18 -6.25 3.53
CA ARG A 349 4.01 -6.23 4.43
C ARG A 349 3.10 -7.39 4.06
N ASN A 350 2.83 -8.26 5.02
CA ASN A 350 1.88 -9.36 4.90
C ASN A 350 0.52 -8.85 5.40
N VAL A 351 -0.50 -8.92 4.55
CA VAL A 351 -1.89 -8.57 4.89
C VAL A 351 -2.65 -9.86 5.18
N MET A 352 -3.16 -9.96 6.40
CA MET A 352 -3.77 -11.18 6.92
C MET A 352 -5.22 -10.93 7.29
N LEU A 353 -6.13 -11.79 6.85
CA LEU A 353 -7.52 -11.83 7.31
C LEU A 353 -7.76 -13.08 8.15
N ASN A 354 -8.17 -12.91 9.41
CA ASN A 354 -8.44 -14.03 10.33
C ASN A 354 -7.26 -15.02 10.44
N GLY A 355 -6.02 -14.51 10.39
CA GLY A 355 -4.79 -15.31 10.45
C GLY A 355 -4.44 -16.07 9.16
N SER A 356 -5.17 -15.85 8.07
CA SER A 356 -4.83 -16.34 6.74
C SER A 356 -4.20 -15.23 5.91
N LEU A 357 -3.10 -15.54 5.22
CA LEU A 357 -2.43 -14.61 4.31
C LEU A 357 -3.29 -14.37 3.07
N GLU A 358 -3.64 -13.11 2.83
CA GLU A 358 -4.40 -12.70 1.64
C GLU A 358 -3.49 -12.05 0.60
N GLU A 359 -2.59 -11.18 1.05
CA GLU A 359 -1.73 -10.39 0.17
C GLU A 359 -0.33 -10.19 0.78
N ILE A 360 0.67 -10.08 -0.11
CA ILE A 360 2.03 -9.64 0.23
C ILE A 360 2.32 -8.39 -0.59
N GLU A 361 2.67 -7.31 0.08
CA GLU A 361 2.98 -6.03 -0.54
C GLU A 361 4.47 -5.71 -0.40
N ASP A 362 5.08 -5.25 -1.49
CA ASP A 362 6.43 -4.70 -1.47
C ASP A 362 6.39 -3.30 -0.82
N VAL A 363 7.11 -3.12 0.28
CA VAL A 363 7.13 -1.85 1.04
C VAL A 363 8.28 -0.96 0.57
N SER A 364 9.51 -1.49 0.62
CA SER A 364 10.69 -0.71 0.25
C SER A 364 11.89 -1.59 -0.10
N VAL A 365 12.81 -1.00 -0.87
CA VAL A 365 14.17 -1.52 -1.07
C VAL A 365 15.15 -0.41 -0.75
N ASP A 366 15.77 -0.48 0.42
CA ASP A 366 16.73 0.52 0.90
C ASP A 366 18.15 0.15 0.51
N PHE A 367 18.91 1.12 -0.01
CA PHE A 367 20.32 0.91 -0.34
C PHE A 367 21.24 1.90 0.40
N TYR A 368 22.02 1.38 1.34
CA TYR A 368 23.06 2.10 2.07
C TYR A 368 24.42 1.78 1.44
N ALA A 369 25.03 2.76 0.77
CA ALA A 369 26.26 2.56 0.03
C ALA A 369 27.47 2.22 0.94
N PRO A 370 28.37 1.33 0.51
CA PRO A 370 29.59 1.06 1.26
C PRO A 370 30.50 2.28 1.32
N GLN A 371 31.10 2.53 2.48
CA GLN A 371 32.12 3.57 2.65
C GLN A 371 33.51 2.99 2.36
N PRO A 372 34.28 3.59 1.44
CA PRO A 372 35.55 3.01 1.01
C PRO A 372 36.60 2.99 2.13
N ILE A 373 37.47 1.98 2.09
CA ILE A 373 38.72 1.97 2.85
C ILE A 373 39.64 3.03 2.22
N ILE A 374 40.26 3.89 3.02
CA ILE A 374 41.22 4.88 2.51
C ILE A 374 42.61 4.48 2.99
N GLU A 375 43.47 4.12 2.04
CA GLU A 375 44.88 3.86 2.28
C GLU A 375 45.74 4.99 1.75
N ARG A 376 46.71 5.42 2.55
CA ARG A 376 47.71 6.40 2.17
C ARG A 376 49.05 5.69 1.96
N HIS A 377 49.58 5.81 0.76
CA HIS A 377 50.83 5.18 0.34
C HIS A 377 51.92 6.22 0.16
N SER A 378 53.17 5.83 0.39
CA SER A 378 54.34 6.67 0.08
C SER A 378 54.44 6.99 -1.42
N LEU A 379 54.87 8.22 -1.75
CA LEU A 379 55.28 8.59 -3.12
C LEU A 379 56.56 7.88 -3.57
N GLU A 380 57.43 7.53 -2.63
CA GLU A 380 58.68 6.81 -2.89
C GLU A 380 58.42 5.30 -2.92
N LYS A 381 58.72 4.67 -4.06
CA LYS A 381 58.88 3.21 -4.15
C LYS A 381 60.22 2.84 -3.52
N VAL A 382 60.20 1.91 -2.57
CA VAL A 382 61.44 1.27 -2.10
C VAL A 382 62.03 0.50 -3.27
N VAL A 383 63.18 0.95 -3.77
CA VAL A 383 63.99 0.17 -4.71
C VAL A 383 64.69 -0.90 -3.88
N GLU A 384 64.33 -2.17 -4.05
CA GLU A 384 65.09 -3.26 -3.45
C GLU A 384 66.54 -3.18 -3.96
N LYS A 385 67.49 -2.96 -3.05
CA LYS A 385 68.91 -3.12 -3.37
C LYS A 385 69.18 -4.62 -3.53
N VAL A 386 69.36 -5.06 -4.77
CA VAL A 386 69.92 -6.38 -5.08
C VAL A 386 71.31 -6.45 -4.42
N PRO A 387 71.67 -7.51 -3.69
CA PRO A 387 72.97 -7.59 -3.04
C PRO A 387 74.08 -7.69 -4.10
N ASP A 388 75.08 -6.81 -4.03
CA ASP A 388 76.33 -6.93 -4.77
C ASP A 388 77.02 -8.25 -4.40
N SER A 389 77.03 -9.20 -5.34
CA SER A 389 77.91 -10.36 -5.26
C SER A 389 79.33 -9.93 -5.63
N ASN A 390 80.19 -9.87 -4.61
CA ASN A 390 81.63 -9.68 -4.73
C ASN A 390 82.23 -10.60 -5.80
N VAL A 391 82.92 -9.96 -6.75
CA VAL A 391 83.87 -10.61 -7.64
C VAL A 391 85.15 -10.83 -6.82
N ASP A 392 85.55 -12.08 -6.62
CA ASP A 392 86.97 -12.39 -6.46
C ASP A 392 87.40 -13.37 -7.53
N SER A 393 88.49 -13.00 -8.17
CA SER A 393 89.14 -13.73 -9.23
C SER A 393 90.04 -14.78 -8.60
N ASN A 394 90.12 -15.97 -9.19
CA ASN A 394 91.30 -16.42 -9.93
C ASN A 394 91.41 -17.95 -9.99
N SER A 395 91.58 -18.42 -11.23
CA SER A 395 92.42 -19.55 -11.69
C SER A 395 92.15 -20.98 -11.20
N GLY A 396 92.05 -21.90 -12.16
CA GLY A 396 92.53 -23.27 -11.94
C GLY A 396 91.82 -24.41 -12.66
N ASN A 397 91.78 -24.36 -13.99
CA ASN A 397 92.00 -25.48 -14.93
C ASN A 397 91.51 -26.94 -14.62
N THR A 398 90.79 -27.47 -15.61
CA THR A 398 90.96 -28.82 -16.22
C THR A 398 90.02 -29.97 -15.83
N ASP A 399 89.28 -30.36 -16.88
CA ASP A 399 88.80 -31.69 -17.33
C ASP A 399 87.76 -32.51 -16.55
N GLY A 400 86.64 -32.70 -17.26
CA GLY A 400 86.21 -34.03 -17.67
C GLY A 400 85.20 -34.74 -16.76
N ASN A 401 83.91 -34.72 -17.12
CA ASN A 401 83.28 -35.86 -17.81
C ASN A 401 81.76 -35.64 -17.98
N THR A 402 81.30 -36.11 -19.13
CA THR A 402 79.98 -36.08 -19.74
C THR A 402 78.97 -37.00 -19.04
N SER A 403 77.71 -36.57 -18.90
CA SER A 403 76.52 -37.26 -19.47
C SER A 403 75.18 -36.76 -18.91
N GLY A 404 74.22 -36.53 -19.82
CA GLY A 404 72.77 -36.64 -19.58
C GLY A 404 72.03 -35.31 -19.44
N ASN A 405 71.82 -34.54 -20.52
CA ASN A 405 70.63 -34.59 -21.41
C ASN A 405 69.38 -33.95 -20.78
N GLY A 406 68.70 -32.94 -21.32
CA GLY A 406 68.87 -32.14 -22.54
C GLY A 406 68.24 -30.75 -22.29
N SER A 407 68.85 -29.67 -22.75
CA SER A 407 68.77 -29.10 -24.11
C SER A 407 67.47 -28.31 -24.30
N THR A 408 67.55 -26.97 -24.22
CA THR A 408 67.70 -26.00 -25.35
C THR A 408 66.32 -25.53 -25.85
N ASP A 409 66.08 -24.27 -26.19
CA ASP A 409 66.98 -23.16 -26.43
C ASP A 409 66.25 -21.82 -26.31
N ASN A 410 67.08 -20.85 -25.97
CA ASN A 410 66.94 -19.40 -25.97
C ASN A 410 66.87 -18.89 -27.44
N PRO A 411 67.11 -17.60 -27.79
CA PRO A 411 66.78 -16.32 -27.17
C PRO A 411 66.24 -15.29 -28.20
N SER A 412 66.04 -14.08 -27.67
CA SER A 412 66.46 -12.81 -28.30
C SER A 412 65.43 -12.17 -29.26
N ASN A 413 65.30 -10.85 -29.36
CA ASN A 413 66.14 -9.79 -28.82
C ASN A 413 65.38 -8.46 -28.86
N SER A 414 65.74 -7.57 -27.93
CA SER A 414 66.13 -6.16 -28.16
C SER A 414 65.09 -5.22 -28.79
N SER A 415 64.53 -4.33 -27.98
CA SER A 415 65.01 -2.96 -27.70
C SER A 415 64.46 -1.96 -28.73
N ASN A 416 64.30 -0.67 -28.47
CA ASN A 416 64.71 0.19 -27.36
C ASN A 416 63.88 1.48 -27.49
N GLY A 417 63.74 2.19 -26.37
CA GLY A 417 64.12 3.62 -26.39
C GLY A 417 63.02 4.68 -26.39
N ASN A 418 62.97 5.37 -25.24
CA ASN A 418 62.66 6.79 -25.02
C ASN A 418 61.24 7.30 -25.35
N GLY A 419 60.62 8.18 -24.55
CA GLY A 419 61.12 8.99 -23.45
C GLY A 419 60.56 10.42 -23.58
N SER A 420 59.87 10.87 -22.53
CA SER A 420 59.58 12.27 -22.15
C SER A 420 58.68 13.14 -23.04
N THR A 421 57.56 13.64 -22.47
CA THR A 421 57.37 15.04 -22.03
C THR A 421 55.88 15.32 -21.78
N SER A 422 55.55 15.93 -20.64
CA SER A 422 54.30 16.70 -20.50
C SER A 422 54.53 18.12 -21.03
N PRO A 423 53.47 18.78 -21.51
CA PRO A 423 53.06 19.99 -20.81
C PRO A 423 51.53 20.18 -20.67
N ASN A 424 51.25 21.05 -19.73
CA ASN A 424 50.00 21.62 -19.24
C ASN A 424 49.15 22.35 -20.31
N GLY A 425 47.84 22.48 -20.11
CA GLY A 425 46.98 23.45 -20.82
C GLY A 425 45.60 22.93 -21.25
N GLY A 426 44.53 23.51 -20.69
CA GLY A 426 43.15 23.07 -20.87
C GLY A 426 42.42 23.54 -22.14
N GLY A 427 41.14 23.18 -22.22
CA GLY A 427 40.21 23.68 -23.23
C GLY A 427 39.17 22.65 -23.67
N SER A 428 37.93 22.88 -23.22
CA SER A 428 36.62 22.52 -23.80
C SER A 428 36.56 21.78 -25.15
N GLY A 429 35.71 20.76 -25.27
CA GLY A 429 35.28 20.26 -26.57
C GLY A 429 34.54 18.92 -26.54
N SER A 430 33.34 18.94 -27.09
CA SER A 430 32.33 17.89 -27.20
C SER A 430 32.75 16.64 -28.01
N ASP A 431 31.99 15.58 -27.77
CA ASP A 431 31.59 14.48 -28.67
C ASP A 431 32.61 13.45 -29.18
N GLY A 432 32.15 12.20 -29.19
CA GLY A 432 32.61 11.21 -30.17
C GLY A 432 33.14 9.90 -29.60
N ASN A 433 32.23 9.07 -29.11
CA ASN A 433 31.97 7.70 -29.57
C ASN A 433 33.11 6.69 -29.81
N LEU A 434 32.79 5.45 -29.46
CA LEU A 434 33.22 4.14 -30.00
C LEU A 434 34.30 3.33 -29.28
N GLU A 435 33.85 2.10 -28.98
CA GLU A 435 34.56 0.81 -29.10
C GLU A 435 35.66 0.49 -28.07
N ALA A 436 35.92 -0.75 -27.69
CA ALA A 436 35.21 -2.04 -27.71
C ALA A 436 36.16 -3.02 -27.01
N GLY A 437 35.61 -4.08 -26.40
CA GLY A 437 36.36 -5.29 -26.06
C GLY A 437 36.86 -5.35 -24.62
N SER A 438 36.90 -6.48 -23.94
CA SER A 438 36.76 -7.87 -24.38
C SER A 438 36.86 -8.76 -23.12
N LYS A 439 35.99 -9.78 -22.99
CA LYS A 439 36.17 -11.08 -22.31
C LYS A 439 36.54 -11.07 -20.80
N GLY A 440 36.03 -11.95 -19.94
CA GLY A 440 35.10 -13.07 -20.04
C GLY A 440 35.20 -13.95 -18.78
N SER A 441 34.44 -15.04 -18.76
CA SER A 441 34.29 -16.08 -17.72
C SER A 441 33.40 -15.69 -16.52
N GLY A 442 32.47 -16.51 -16.04
CA GLY A 442 32.06 -17.86 -16.44
C GLY A 442 31.39 -18.59 -15.26
N SER A 443 30.44 -19.48 -15.61
CA SER A 443 29.91 -20.62 -14.82
C SER A 443 28.61 -20.46 -13.99
N SER A 444 27.49 -20.71 -14.68
CA SER A 444 26.52 -21.82 -14.50
C SER A 444 26.24 -22.48 -13.14
N ASN A 445 24.94 -22.53 -12.77
CA ASN A 445 24.11 -23.73 -12.52
C ASN A 445 22.69 -23.26 -12.16
N GLY A 446 21.56 -23.80 -12.62
CA GLY A 446 21.25 -25.03 -13.34
C GLY A 446 20.09 -25.77 -12.65
N SER A 447 18.96 -25.94 -13.36
CA SER A 447 17.77 -26.82 -13.16
C SER A 447 16.46 -26.01 -13.16
N GLY A 448 15.40 -26.27 -13.94
CA GLY A 448 14.86 -27.41 -14.71
C GLY A 448 13.35 -27.39 -14.40
N SER A 449 12.34 -27.65 -15.24
CA SER A 449 12.15 -28.28 -16.55
C SER A 449 10.66 -28.04 -16.93
N SER A 450 10.33 -27.97 -18.24
CA SER A 450 9.30 -28.79 -18.91
C SER A 450 8.52 -28.10 -20.06
N ASN A 451 8.74 -28.66 -21.26
CA ASN A 451 7.90 -28.82 -22.46
C ASN A 451 6.69 -27.90 -22.76
N SER A 452 6.68 -27.34 -23.99
CA SER A 452 5.67 -27.70 -25.01
C SER A 452 6.14 -27.35 -26.44
N ASN A 453 5.59 -28.07 -27.41
CA ASN A 453 5.97 -28.11 -28.83
C ASN A 453 5.03 -27.17 -29.62
N GLY A 454 5.54 -26.30 -30.49
CA GLY A 454 4.70 -25.41 -31.31
C GLY A 454 5.49 -24.60 -32.34
N SER A 455 5.37 -24.99 -33.60
CA SER A 455 5.95 -24.35 -34.79
C SER A 455 5.43 -22.93 -35.05
N GLY A 456 6.34 -21.99 -35.31
CA GLY A 456 6.05 -20.70 -35.94
C GLY A 456 7.21 -19.72 -35.77
N GLU A 457 7.95 -19.45 -36.85
CA GLU A 457 8.86 -18.30 -36.96
C GLU A 457 8.11 -17.01 -36.61
N LYS A 458 8.41 -16.46 -35.45
CA LYS A 458 8.21 -15.04 -35.11
C LYS A 458 9.40 -14.64 -34.27
N ASP A 459 10.06 -13.57 -34.65
CA ASP A 459 11.15 -12.96 -33.91
C ASP A 459 10.69 -12.72 -32.47
N ASP A 460 11.33 -13.37 -31.49
CA ASP A 460 11.07 -13.15 -30.07
C ASP A 460 11.52 -11.73 -29.72
N VAL A 461 10.57 -10.80 -29.74
CA VAL A 461 10.76 -9.42 -29.28
C VAL A 461 10.69 -9.46 -27.75
N ASN A 462 11.83 -9.24 -27.10
CA ASN A 462 11.85 -8.99 -25.66
C ASN A 462 11.64 -7.50 -25.40
N PHE A 463 11.16 -7.17 -24.21
CA PHE A 463 11.03 -5.78 -23.77
C PHE A 463 11.93 -5.55 -22.56
N ASP A 464 12.59 -4.40 -22.53
CA ASP A 464 13.42 -3.94 -21.42
C ASP A 464 13.12 -2.46 -21.12
N TYR A 465 13.64 -1.92 -20.03
CA TYR A 465 13.51 -0.51 -19.69
C TYR A 465 14.82 0.23 -19.93
N ASP A 466 14.75 1.37 -20.62
CA ASP A 466 15.90 2.27 -20.73
C ASP A 466 16.22 2.95 -19.38
N LYS A 467 17.36 3.64 -19.30
CA LYS A 467 17.77 4.36 -18.09
C LYS A 467 16.85 5.53 -17.69
N GLY A 468 15.89 5.89 -18.54
CA GLY A 468 14.84 6.87 -18.27
C GLY A 468 13.50 6.23 -17.89
N GLY A 469 13.41 4.90 -17.80
CA GLY A 469 12.19 4.18 -17.44
C GLY A 469 11.23 3.95 -18.60
N ASN A 470 11.64 4.16 -19.85
CA ASN A 470 10.80 3.87 -21.01
C ASN A 470 10.92 2.41 -21.43
N LEU A 471 9.79 1.79 -21.75
CA LEU A 471 9.76 0.43 -22.30
C LEU A 471 10.31 0.43 -23.74
N ILE A 472 11.38 -0.32 -23.98
CA ILE A 472 12.04 -0.49 -25.28
C ILE A 472 11.99 -1.95 -25.72
N LYS A 473 12.00 -2.17 -27.04
CA LYS A 473 12.15 -3.51 -27.61
C LYS A 473 13.62 -3.87 -27.67
N VAL A 474 13.97 -5.09 -27.29
CA VAL A 474 15.33 -5.62 -27.36
C VAL A 474 15.36 -6.96 -28.08
N ASP A 475 16.48 -7.22 -28.75
CA ASP A 475 16.76 -8.54 -29.31
C ASP A 475 17.07 -9.57 -28.20
N LYS A 476 17.24 -10.84 -28.60
CA LYS A 476 17.62 -11.93 -27.68
C LYS A 476 18.96 -11.72 -26.95
N ASN A 477 19.74 -10.72 -27.33
CA ASN A 477 21.02 -10.35 -26.75
C ASN A 477 20.92 -9.08 -25.87
N GLY A 478 19.72 -8.50 -25.69
CA GLY A 478 19.49 -7.31 -24.87
C GLY A 478 19.85 -6.00 -25.56
N ASN A 479 20.07 -6.00 -26.88
CA ASN A 479 20.33 -4.78 -27.63
C ASN A 479 19.00 -4.14 -28.07
N PRO A 480 18.83 -2.80 -27.92
CA PRO A 480 17.66 -2.11 -28.42
C PRO A 480 17.47 -2.33 -29.94
N ILE A 481 16.23 -2.55 -30.35
CA ILE A 481 15.82 -2.61 -31.76
C ILE A 481 14.75 -1.55 -32.02
N ASP A 482 14.85 -0.88 -33.17
CA ASP A 482 13.95 0.21 -33.60
C ASP A 482 12.48 -0.23 -33.79
#